data_AF-S3A9Q7-F1
#
_entry.id   AF-S3A9Q7-F1
#
_cell.length_a   1.000
_cell.length_b   1.000
_cell.length_c   1.000
_cell.angle_alpha   90.00
_cell.angle_beta   90.00
_cell.angle_gamma   90.00
#
_symmetry.space_group_name_H-M   'P 1'
#
loop_
_entity.id
_entity.type
_entity.pdbx_description
1 polymer ?
#
loop_
_entity_poly.entity_id
_entity_poly.type
_entity_poly.pdbx_seq_one_letter_code
_entity_poly.pdbx_strand_id
1 'polypeptide(L)'
;MEKKLDLSKSVYDLVKEYPEVTEIMKSLGFSEITNKVMLNSVGKIMTIPKGAKMKGVSMIDIVSAFMKAGFTLEGEMPNLHGDEAASAKDAPVETAATQVEESKASQNTETNEEDTVTDSERVEQLKGFFKRLGTGEELGDVRKDFASQFKHVEASEIMKAEQGLMREGTPLEEVQQLCDLHSALFHGSTIHEQMDAEHAKVEAVLEAQEKSKSVVALVETVGHPLNQLTEENKALDELIEAIRPKVADKTATYDDVNTVRQLSVHYAKKGDLLYPKLKVDYAIGGPSMVMWTVDGDIRDQLGDLAKSSQSVDDWYRRFDELLTRAQEMIYKEQNILFPICAENFSKEDWYQIYKDTAQYEDIFGVTRIAWPEADAALASQSTKPSGDDNAIGLIGGTLTVDQLDAMLNTMPMEVTFVDHEDINRYFNDGEKVFKRPTTAIGRDVYSCHPPKVEPIVRGIIDSFRKGDRDNVAVWLEKQGRPFYVNYMAVRDQHNNYIGTLELVQDMQFAKEHFGRSK
;
A
#
# COMPACT_ATOMS: atom_id res chain seq x y z
N MET A 1 -1.34 -44.30 -20.08
CA MET A 1 -1.33 -42.83 -19.95
C MET A 1 -0.16 -42.50 -19.04
N GLU A 2 0.66 -41.53 -19.41
CA GLU A 2 1.67 -40.97 -18.48
C GLU A 2 0.93 -40.30 -17.33
N LYS A 3 1.34 -40.56 -16.08
CA LYS A 3 0.79 -39.82 -14.94
C LYS A 3 1.58 -38.54 -14.80
N LYS A 4 0.93 -37.40 -15.04
CA LYS A 4 1.60 -36.10 -15.05
C LYS A 4 1.18 -35.27 -13.85
N LEU A 5 2.14 -34.75 -13.11
CA LEU A 5 1.93 -34.01 -11.87
C LEU A 5 2.43 -32.58 -12.03
N ASP A 6 1.48 -31.65 -12.11
CA ASP A 6 1.73 -30.21 -12.15
C ASP A 6 1.80 -29.68 -10.71
N LEU A 7 2.99 -29.26 -10.27
CA LEU A 7 3.23 -28.82 -8.89
C LEU A 7 2.66 -27.43 -8.57
N SER A 8 2.15 -26.70 -9.58
CA SER A 8 1.45 -25.42 -9.38
C SER A 8 0.00 -25.60 -8.94
N LYS A 9 -0.63 -26.75 -9.22
CA LYS A 9 -2.00 -27.08 -8.81
C LYS A 9 -2.14 -27.20 -7.29
N SER A 10 -3.36 -26.99 -6.80
CA SER A 10 -3.68 -27.20 -5.38
C SER A 10 -3.56 -28.68 -5.00
N VAL A 11 -3.21 -28.95 -3.74
CA VAL A 11 -3.14 -30.31 -3.18
C VAL A 11 -4.51 -31.00 -3.27
N TYR A 12 -5.61 -30.24 -3.14
CA TYR A 12 -6.97 -30.73 -3.33
C TYR A 12 -7.21 -31.23 -4.76
N ASP A 13 -6.81 -30.46 -5.77
CA ASP A 13 -7.01 -30.84 -7.18
C ASP A 13 -6.12 -32.01 -7.57
N LEU A 14 -4.87 -32.04 -7.12
CA LEU A 14 -3.94 -33.16 -7.35
C LEU A 14 -4.43 -34.47 -6.70
N VAL A 15 -4.98 -34.43 -5.49
CA VAL A 15 -5.58 -35.62 -4.85
C VAL A 15 -6.89 -36.05 -5.53
N LYS A 16 -7.66 -35.10 -6.07
CA LYS A 16 -8.88 -35.38 -6.82
C LYS A 16 -8.58 -36.00 -8.20
N GLU A 17 -7.50 -35.59 -8.84
CA GLU A 17 -7.00 -36.12 -10.12
C GLU A 17 -6.30 -37.48 -9.94
N TYR A 18 -5.50 -37.62 -8.89
CA TYR A 18 -4.72 -38.82 -8.56
C TYR A 18 -4.83 -39.17 -7.06
N PRO A 19 -5.82 -39.99 -6.65
CA PRO A 19 -6.06 -40.32 -5.23
C PRO A 19 -4.84 -40.89 -4.49
N GLU A 20 -3.94 -41.57 -5.18
CA GLU A 20 -2.67 -42.11 -4.64
C GLU A 20 -1.70 -41.03 -4.11
N VAL A 21 -1.83 -39.77 -4.55
CA VAL A 21 -1.06 -38.63 -4.02
C VAL A 21 -1.22 -38.51 -2.51
N THR A 22 -2.39 -38.86 -1.97
CA THR A 22 -2.69 -38.85 -0.53
C THR A 22 -1.72 -39.73 0.27
N GLU A 23 -1.50 -40.98 -0.16
CA GLU A 23 -0.66 -41.93 0.57
C GLU A 23 0.83 -41.68 0.31
N ILE A 24 1.22 -41.17 -0.86
CA ILE A 24 2.59 -40.73 -1.15
C ILE A 24 2.96 -39.57 -0.21
N MET A 25 2.18 -38.50 -0.20
CA MET A 25 2.41 -37.32 0.66
C MET A 25 2.37 -37.68 2.15
N LYS A 26 1.44 -38.54 2.58
CA LYS A 26 1.39 -39.04 3.96
C LYS A 26 2.66 -39.80 4.37
N SER A 27 3.26 -40.59 3.46
CA SER A 27 4.53 -41.29 3.75
C SER A 27 5.73 -40.33 3.86
N LEU A 28 5.62 -39.13 3.28
CA LEU A 28 6.56 -38.01 3.38
C LEU A 28 6.25 -37.05 4.56
N GLY A 29 5.40 -37.47 5.50
CA GLY A 29 5.10 -36.70 6.73
C GLY A 29 3.86 -35.80 6.69
N PHE A 30 3.20 -35.65 5.54
CA PHE A 30 2.01 -34.79 5.39
C PHE A 30 0.72 -35.45 5.88
N SER A 31 0.68 -35.87 7.14
CA SER A 31 -0.46 -36.63 7.68
C SER A 31 -1.81 -35.89 7.60
N GLU A 32 -1.81 -34.55 7.64
CA GLU A 32 -3.04 -33.75 7.55
C GLU A 32 -3.80 -33.91 6.22
N ILE A 33 -3.12 -34.31 5.13
CA ILE A 33 -3.74 -34.52 3.81
C ILE A 33 -4.85 -35.58 3.83
N THR A 34 -4.79 -36.52 4.79
CA THR A 34 -5.78 -37.59 4.99
C THR A 34 -7.09 -37.08 5.61
N ASN A 35 -7.09 -35.89 6.22
CA ASN A 35 -8.28 -35.32 6.83
C ASN A 35 -9.12 -34.58 5.77
N LYS A 36 -10.31 -35.10 5.49
CA LYS A 36 -11.24 -34.52 4.50
C LYS A 36 -11.59 -33.05 4.75
N VAL A 37 -11.62 -32.59 6.00
CA VAL A 37 -11.91 -31.18 6.31
C VAL A 37 -10.72 -30.30 5.89
N MET A 38 -9.50 -30.67 6.28
CA MET A 38 -8.27 -29.95 5.92
C MET A 38 -8.03 -29.94 4.41
N LEU A 39 -8.27 -31.07 3.74
CA LEU A 39 -8.14 -31.18 2.29
C LEU A 39 -9.16 -30.29 1.54
N ASN A 40 -10.39 -30.15 2.05
CA ASN A 40 -11.43 -29.31 1.42
C ASN A 40 -11.33 -27.81 1.76
N SER A 41 -10.49 -27.43 2.73
CA SER A 41 -10.21 -26.03 3.09
C SER A 41 -8.79 -25.63 2.70
N VAL A 42 -7.79 -25.92 3.54
CA VAL A 42 -6.38 -25.58 3.32
C VAL A 42 -5.83 -26.24 2.05
N GLY A 43 -6.24 -27.47 1.75
CA GLY A 43 -5.81 -28.19 0.56
C GLY A 43 -6.15 -27.50 -0.77
N LYS A 44 -7.16 -26.62 -0.81
CA LYS A 44 -7.53 -25.85 -2.02
C LYS A 44 -6.64 -24.62 -2.27
N ILE A 45 -5.96 -24.13 -1.24
CA ILE A 45 -5.08 -22.95 -1.32
C ILE A 45 -3.59 -23.31 -1.19
N MET A 46 -3.29 -24.54 -0.76
CA MET A 46 -1.94 -25.07 -0.60
C MET A 46 -1.49 -25.83 -1.85
N THR A 47 -0.24 -25.64 -2.26
CA THR A 47 0.44 -26.43 -3.30
C THR A 47 1.50 -27.33 -2.66
N ILE A 48 1.97 -28.37 -3.37
CA ILE A 48 2.99 -29.28 -2.83
C ILE A 48 4.28 -28.54 -2.42
N PRO A 49 4.85 -27.60 -3.21
CA PRO A 49 6.06 -26.87 -2.81
C PRO A 49 5.85 -25.95 -1.60
N LYS A 50 4.67 -25.34 -1.45
CA LYS A 50 4.34 -24.53 -0.25
C LYS A 50 4.25 -25.43 0.99
N GLY A 51 3.63 -26.60 0.86
CA GLY A 51 3.60 -27.61 1.93
C GLY A 51 4.99 -28.08 2.33
N ALA A 52 5.85 -28.39 1.36
CA ALA A 52 7.25 -28.78 1.56
C ALA A 52 8.01 -27.77 2.44
N LYS A 53 7.98 -26.48 2.06
CA LYS A 53 8.60 -25.39 2.82
C LYS A 53 8.03 -25.28 4.24
N MET A 54 6.71 -25.42 4.42
CA MET A 54 6.07 -25.33 5.75
C MET A 54 6.36 -26.51 6.68
N LYS A 55 6.66 -27.69 6.14
CA LYS A 55 6.97 -28.90 6.94
C LYS A 55 8.48 -29.20 7.06
N GLY A 56 9.33 -28.41 6.41
CA GLY A 56 10.78 -28.68 6.36
C GLY A 56 11.13 -29.97 5.61
N VAL A 57 10.32 -30.37 4.63
CA VAL A 57 10.53 -31.61 3.86
C VAL A 57 11.20 -31.25 2.53
N SER A 58 12.31 -31.93 2.21
CA SER A 58 13.09 -31.68 0.99
C SER A 58 12.25 -31.88 -0.27
N MET A 59 12.30 -30.91 -1.18
CA MET A 59 11.69 -31.05 -2.50
C MET A 59 12.29 -32.21 -3.31
N ILE A 60 13.58 -32.51 -3.12
CA ILE A 60 14.25 -33.65 -3.79
C ILE A 60 13.62 -34.98 -3.37
N ASP A 61 13.31 -35.15 -2.08
CA ASP A 61 12.68 -36.38 -1.56
C ASP A 61 11.24 -36.54 -2.06
N ILE A 62 10.48 -35.43 -2.09
CA ILE A 62 9.11 -35.39 -2.60
C ILE A 62 9.10 -35.75 -4.09
N VAL A 63 9.97 -35.13 -4.89
CA VAL A 63 10.11 -35.43 -6.34
C VAL A 63 10.51 -36.89 -6.54
N SER A 64 11.50 -37.38 -5.80
CA SER A 64 11.97 -38.78 -5.88
C SER A 64 10.86 -39.78 -5.56
N ALA A 65 10.02 -39.52 -4.56
CA ALA A 65 8.90 -40.37 -4.20
C ALA A 65 7.81 -40.39 -5.29
N PHE A 66 7.48 -39.26 -5.91
CA PHE A 66 6.54 -39.21 -7.02
C PHE A 66 7.09 -39.91 -8.28
N MET A 67 8.35 -39.69 -8.65
CA MET A 67 8.98 -40.40 -9.76
C MET A 67 9.02 -41.91 -9.53
N LYS A 68 9.33 -42.36 -8.31
CA LYS A 68 9.29 -43.78 -7.92
C LYS A 68 7.87 -44.38 -7.97
N ALA A 69 6.83 -43.56 -7.75
CA ALA A 69 5.44 -43.94 -7.92
C ALA A 69 4.94 -43.87 -9.39
N GLY A 70 5.82 -43.53 -10.35
CA GLY A 70 5.53 -43.51 -11.77
C GLY A 70 4.92 -42.21 -12.29
N PHE A 71 5.12 -41.08 -11.59
CA PHE A 71 4.75 -39.75 -12.06
C PHE A 71 5.90 -39.05 -12.80
N THR A 72 5.56 -38.33 -13.87
CA THR A 72 6.38 -37.31 -14.50
C THR A 72 5.91 -35.92 -14.07
N LEU A 73 6.82 -34.99 -13.84
CA LEU A 73 6.48 -33.62 -13.45
C LEU A 73 6.28 -32.73 -14.67
N GLU A 74 5.34 -31.78 -14.59
CA GLU A 74 5.15 -30.70 -15.56
C GLU A 74 5.16 -29.34 -14.85
N GLY A 75 5.59 -28.28 -15.55
CA GLY A 75 5.72 -26.91 -15.03
C GLY A 75 7.16 -26.52 -14.68
N GLU A 76 7.35 -25.27 -14.21
CA GLU A 76 8.63 -24.81 -13.69
C GLU A 76 9.00 -25.58 -12.41
N MET A 77 10.22 -26.13 -12.36
CA MET A 77 10.69 -26.83 -11.17
C MET A 77 11.00 -25.83 -10.05
N PRO A 78 10.44 -26.01 -8.84
CA PRO A 78 10.89 -25.28 -7.66
C PRO A 78 12.38 -25.50 -7.42
N ASN A 79 13.09 -24.51 -6.88
CA ASN A 79 14.52 -24.65 -6.57
C ASN A 79 14.76 -25.90 -5.71
N LEU A 80 15.50 -26.87 -6.25
CA LEU A 80 15.65 -28.20 -5.67
C LEU A 80 16.66 -28.22 -4.52
N HIS A 81 17.54 -27.21 -4.44
CA HIS A 81 18.51 -27.08 -3.36
C HIS A 81 17.88 -26.34 -2.17
N GLY A 82 17.46 -27.09 -1.15
CA GLY A 82 17.26 -26.56 0.19
C GLY A 82 18.59 -26.43 0.93
N ASP A 83 18.72 -25.40 1.78
CA ASP A 83 19.93 -25.11 2.55
C ASP A 83 20.23 -26.17 3.62
N GLU A 84 21.08 -27.16 3.32
CA GLU A 84 21.76 -27.97 4.35
C GLU A 84 23.17 -28.41 3.92
N ALA A 85 24.22 -27.79 4.48
CA ALA A 85 25.52 -28.46 4.75
C ALA A 85 26.48 -27.58 5.58
N ALA A 86 26.46 -27.67 6.93
CA ALA A 86 27.61 -27.28 7.77
C ALA A 86 27.58 -27.86 9.21
N SER A 87 27.56 -29.19 9.36
CA SER A 87 28.21 -29.82 10.54
C SER A 87 28.65 -31.25 10.24
N ALA A 88 29.79 -31.64 10.80
CA ALA A 88 30.58 -32.78 10.33
C ALA A 88 30.56 -33.97 11.28
N LYS A 89 30.68 -35.20 10.75
CA LYS A 89 31.90 -36.03 10.90
C LYS A 89 31.81 -37.47 10.35
N ASP A 90 33.00 -37.98 10.07
CA ASP A 90 33.44 -39.38 9.99
C ASP A 90 33.07 -40.24 8.76
N ALA A 91 34.12 -40.96 8.32
CA ALA A 91 34.23 -41.85 7.16
C ALA A 91 34.02 -43.34 7.63
N PRO A 92 34.34 -44.43 6.88
CA PRO A 92 35.13 -44.53 5.64
C PRO A 92 34.75 -45.64 4.61
N VAL A 93 35.58 -45.76 3.54
CA VAL A 93 35.73 -46.93 2.62
C VAL A 93 34.59 -47.10 1.58
N GLU A 94 34.76 -47.43 0.28
CA GLU A 94 35.85 -48.06 -0.50
C GLU A 94 35.93 -47.55 -1.97
N THR A 95 37.06 -47.82 -2.64
CA THR A 95 37.33 -47.97 -4.11
C THR A 95 36.19 -47.81 -5.14
N ALA A 96 36.37 -47.34 -6.40
CA ALA A 96 37.47 -46.75 -7.19
C ALA A 96 36.83 -46.34 -8.59
N ALA A 97 37.49 -45.96 -9.68
CA ALA A 97 38.92 -45.93 -10.04
C ALA A 97 39.27 -44.89 -11.13
N THR A 98 40.47 -44.32 -11.00
CA THR A 98 41.46 -44.03 -12.05
C THR A 98 41.00 -43.84 -13.52
N GLN A 99 41.13 -42.61 -14.02
CA GLN A 99 41.90 -42.38 -15.26
C GLN A 99 42.67 -41.07 -15.17
N VAL A 100 43.91 -41.10 -15.66
CA VAL A 100 44.88 -40.00 -15.65
C VAL A 100 45.09 -39.59 -17.09
N GLU A 101 45.06 -38.29 -17.38
CA GLU A 101 45.95 -37.74 -18.40
C GLU A 101 46.35 -36.31 -18.03
N GLU A 102 47.65 -36.01 -18.15
CA GLU A 102 48.29 -34.85 -17.54
C GLU A 102 48.99 -34.01 -18.61
N SER A 103 48.77 -32.70 -18.55
CA SER A 103 49.64 -31.64 -19.10
C SER A 103 49.82 -31.52 -20.63
N LYS A 104 49.56 -30.30 -21.14
CA LYS A 104 50.61 -29.49 -21.78
C LYS A 104 50.24 -28.01 -21.77
N ALA A 105 51.13 -27.19 -21.21
CA ALA A 105 51.01 -25.75 -21.22
C ALA A 105 51.59 -25.16 -22.51
N SER A 106 51.01 -24.05 -22.99
CA SER A 106 51.71 -23.05 -23.82
C SER A 106 51.00 -21.69 -23.80
N GLN A 107 51.62 -20.74 -23.11
CA GLN A 107 51.75 -19.32 -23.46
C GLN A 107 50.52 -18.40 -23.52
N ASN A 108 50.47 -17.52 -22.52
CA ASN A 108 50.06 -16.11 -22.51
C ASN A 108 49.45 -15.53 -23.79
N THR A 109 48.25 -14.98 -23.67
CA THR A 109 47.91 -13.69 -24.29
C THR A 109 47.27 -12.82 -23.21
N GLU A 110 47.73 -11.57 -23.06
CA GLU A 110 47.15 -10.61 -22.12
C GLU A 110 45.85 -10.06 -22.71
N THR A 111 44.73 -10.28 -22.03
CA THR A 111 43.48 -9.53 -22.25
C THR A 111 42.87 -9.22 -20.90
N ASN A 112 42.56 -7.94 -20.68
CA ASN A 112 41.83 -7.50 -19.49
C ASN A 112 40.42 -8.11 -19.53
N GLU A 113 40.12 -9.01 -18.60
CA GLU A 113 38.74 -9.40 -18.30
C GLU A 113 38.19 -8.38 -17.31
N GLU A 114 37.30 -7.50 -17.80
CA GLU A 114 36.40 -6.75 -16.93
C GLU A 114 35.29 -7.72 -16.48
N ASP A 115 35.30 -8.07 -15.19
CA ASP A 115 34.28 -8.91 -14.56
C ASP A 115 32.88 -8.31 -14.72
N THR A 116 32.13 -8.78 -15.71
CA THR A 116 30.71 -8.46 -15.89
C THR A 116 29.86 -9.40 -15.04
N VAL A 117 29.97 -9.26 -13.71
CA VAL A 117 29.13 -9.95 -12.72
C VAL A 117 27.66 -9.63 -12.98
N THR A 118 26.79 -10.63 -12.99
CA THR A 118 25.38 -10.43 -13.31
C THR A 118 24.60 -9.77 -12.15
N ASP A 119 23.56 -8.98 -12.46
CA ASP A 119 22.63 -8.37 -11.48
C ASP A 119 22.20 -9.35 -10.37
N SER A 120 21.96 -10.62 -10.73
CA SER A 120 21.48 -11.65 -9.80
C SER A 120 22.54 -12.06 -8.77
N GLU A 121 23.81 -12.11 -9.17
CA GLU A 121 24.92 -12.47 -8.28
C GLU A 121 25.26 -11.31 -7.35
N ARG A 122 25.18 -10.06 -7.85
CA ARG A 122 25.36 -8.84 -7.05
C ARG A 122 24.28 -8.71 -5.97
N VAL A 123 23.02 -9.00 -6.29
CA VAL A 123 21.92 -9.00 -5.31
C VAL A 123 22.11 -10.05 -4.21
N GLU A 124 22.58 -11.26 -4.52
CA GLU A 124 22.87 -12.28 -3.50
C GLU A 124 24.09 -11.91 -2.62
N GLN A 125 25.12 -11.28 -3.20
CA GLN A 125 26.23 -10.74 -2.42
C GLN A 125 25.77 -9.65 -1.43
N LEU A 126 24.91 -8.72 -1.86
CA LEU A 126 24.32 -7.69 -0.98
C LEU A 126 23.51 -8.32 0.17
N LYS A 127 22.65 -9.31 -0.12
CA LYS A 127 21.95 -10.08 0.93
C LYS A 127 22.91 -10.74 1.93
N GLY A 128 24.07 -11.23 1.46
CA GLY A 128 25.11 -11.81 2.30
C GLY A 128 25.67 -10.80 3.33
N PHE A 129 25.95 -9.57 2.89
CA PHE A 129 26.34 -8.48 3.78
C PHE A 129 25.25 -8.12 4.79
N PHE A 130 24.00 -8.11 4.36
CA PHE A 130 22.86 -7.79 5.22
C PHE A 130 22.61 -8.86 6.28
N LYS A 131 22.77 -10.14 5.93
CA LYS A 131 22.70 -11.26 6.90
C LYS A 131 23.83 -11.17 7.94
N ARG A 132 25.06 -10.80 7.55
CA ARG A 132 26.19 -10.57 8.48
C ARG A 132 25.86 -9.52 9.55
N LEU A 133 25.26 -8.39 9.15
CA LEU A 133 24.82 -7.32 10.05
C LEU A 133 23.70 -7.79 10.98
N GLY A 134 22.68 -8.47 10.44
CA GLY A 134 21.60 -9.06 11.24
C GLY A 134 22.08 -10.09 12.27
N THR A 135 23.22 -10.75 12.02
CA THR A 135 23.87 -11.65 12.99
C THR A 135 24.74 -10.95 14.04
N GLY A 136 24.84 -9.62 14.03
CA GLY A 136 25.54 -8.83 15.05
C GLY A 136 27.05 -8.67 14.84
N GLU A 137 27.53 -8.78 13.60
CA GLU A 137 28.92 -8.45 13.24
C GLU A 137 29.19 -6.93 13.38
N GLU A 138 30.43 -6.53 13.69
CA GLU A 138 30.74 -5.11 13.91
C GLU A 138 30.58 -4.31 12.61
N LEU A 139 29.79 -3.24 12.69
CA LEU A 139 29.47 -2.31 11.59
C LEU A 139 30.73 -1.81 10.88
N GLY A 140 31.84 -1.58 11.61
CA GLY A 140 33.12 -1.15 11.05
C GLY A 140 33.79 -2.17 10.12
N ASP A 141 33.71 -3.47 10.46
CA ASP A 141 34.30 -4.54 9.65
C ASP A 141 33.44 -4.86 8.43
N VAL A 142 32.11 -4.94 8.60
CA VAL A 142 31.20 -5.12 7.47
C VAL A 142 31.31 -3.94 6.48
N ARG A 143 31.41 -2.69 6.98
CA ARG A 143 31.64 -1.50 6.15
C ARG A 143 32.91 -1.62 5.31
N LYS A 144 33.98 -2.14 5.89
CA LYS A 144 35.28 -2.27 5.23
C LYS A 144 35.26 -3.31 4.12
N ASP A 145 34.64 -4.47 4.37
CA ASP A 145 34.46 -5.49 3.35
C ASP A 145 33.52 -5.00 2.23
N PHE A 146 32.39 -4.39 2.60
CA PHE A 146 31.42 -3.83 1.66
C PHE A 146 32.09 -2.79 0.74
N ALA A 147 32.79 -1.79 1.29
CA ALA A 147 33.49 -0.78 0.49
C ALA A 147 34.65 -1.34 -0.36
N SER A 148 35.18 -2.53 -0.02
CA SER A 148 36.22 -3.19 -0.81
C SER A 148 35.68 -3.97 -2.02
N GLN A 149 34.48 -4.54 -1.91
CA GLN A 149 33.84 -5.36 -2.95
C GLN A 149 32.86 -4.53 -3.80
N PHE A 150 32.23 -3.54 -3.19
CA PHE A 150 31.26 -2.65 -3.81
C PHE A 150 31.76 -1.19 -3.79
N LYS A 151 32.53 -0.82 -4.82
CA LYS A 151 32.86 0.59 -5.09
C LYS A 151 31.65 1.41 -5.56
N HIS A 152 30.63 0.74 -6.07
CA HIS A 152 29.38 1.32 -6.58
C HIS A 152 28.27 0.27 -6.41
N VAL A 153 27.15 0.69 -5.85
CA VAL A 153 25.91 -0.08 -5.73
C VAL A 153 24.78 0.83 -6.16
N GLU A 154 23.95 0.37 -7.09
CA GLU A 154 22.75 1.11 -7.47
C GLU A 154 21.71 1.00 -6.36
N ALA A 155 20.95 2.08 -6.09
CA ALA A 155 19.86 2.03 -5.12
C ALA A 155 18.86 0.90 -5.47
N SER A 156 18.62 0.67 -6.76
CA SER A 156 17.76 -0.42 -7.25
C SER A 156 18.30 -1.83 -6.94
N GLU A 157 19.62 -2.03 -6.78
CA GLU A 157 20.21 -3.32 -6.38
C GLU A 157 20.00 -3.59 -4.89
N ILE A 158 20.23 -2.58 -4.05
CA ILE A 158 19.94 -2.61 -2.61
C ILE A 158 18.47 -2.99 -2.40
N MET A 159 17.55 -2.35 -3.12
CA MET A 159 16.12 -2.61 -2.99
C MET A 159 15.71 -4.00 -3.48
N LYS A 160 16.31 -4.52 -4.54
CA LYS A 160 16.12 -5.92 -4.99
C LYS A 160 16.56 -6.89 -3.89
N ALA A 161 17.67 -6.61 -3.21
CA ALA A 161 18.15 -7.40 -2.08
C ALA A 161 17.24 -7.29 -0.84
N GLU A 162 16.80 -6.08 -0.45
CA GLU A 162 15.84 -5.84 0.64
C GLU A 162 14.49 -6.54 0.38
N GLN A 163 13.92 -6.42 -0.82
CA GLN A 163 12.71 -7.15 -1.21
C GLN A 163 12.92 -8.66 -1.19
N GLY A 164 14.12 -9.13 -1.54
CA GLY A 164 14.52 -10.53 -1.41
C GLY A 164 14.49 -11.01 0.04
N LEU A 165 15.12 -10.26 0.95
CA LEU A 165 15.10 -10.54 2.40
C LEU A 165 13.68 -10.55 2.97
N MET A 166 12.83 -9.60 2.60
CA MET A 166 11.42 -9.58 3.02
C MET A 166 10.62 -10.78 2.46
N ARG A 167 10.93 -11.26 1.25
CA ARG A 167 10.36 -12.50 0.68
C ARG A 167 10.91 -13.77 1.34
N GLU A 168 12.14 -13.73 1.84
CA GLU A 168 12.76 -14.80 2.64
C GLU A 168 12.18 -14.87 4.07
N GLY A 169 11.67 -13.75 4.58
CA GLY A 169 10.94 -13.65 5.85
C GLY A 169 11.58 -12.74 6.91
N THR A 170 12.62 -11.97 6.55
CA THR A 170 13.27 -11.02 7.45
C THR A 170 12.27 -9.97 7.97
N PRO A 171 12.19 -9.71 9.29
CA PRO A 171 11.33 -8.68 9.86
C PRO A 171 11.59 -7.29 9.29
N LEU A 172 10.53 -6.47 9.17
CA LEU A 172 10.64 -5.10 8.65
C LEU A 172 11.61 -4.24 9.48
N GLU A 173 11.66 -4.42 10.80
CA GLU A 173 12.54 -3.71 11.71
C GLU A 173 14.03 -4.01 11.46
N GLU A 174 14.36 -5.26 11.12
CA GLU A 174 15.73 -5.65 10.72
C GLU A 174 16.08 -5.09 9.33
N VAL A 175 15.13 -5.08 8.39
CA VAL A 175 15.33 -4.47 7.07
C VAL A 175 15.51 -2.95 7.17
N GLN A 176 14.78 -2.29 8.06
CA GLN A 176 14.88 -0.84 8.30
C GLN A 176 16.25 -0.44 8.87
N GLN A 177 16.86 -1.26 9.74
CA GLN A 177 18.23 -1.04 10.21
C GLN A 177 19.28 -1.11 9.09
N LEU A 178 19.01 -1.87 8.01
CA LEU A 178 19.87 -1.90 6.82
C LEU A 178 19.76 -0.60 6.01
N CYS A 179 18.55 -0.03 5.90
CA CYS A 179 18.34 1.23 5.21
C CYS A 179 19.07 2.40 5.91
N ASP A 180 18.98 2.48 7.23
CA ASP A 180 19.73 3.48 8.03
C ASP A 180 21.25 3.28 7.89
N LEU A 181 21.70 2.03 7.81
CA LEU A 181 23.10 1.72 7.59
C LEU A 181 23.59 2.15 6.21
N HIS A 182 22.81 2.00 5.13
CA HIS A 182 23.20 2.49 3.81
C HIS A 182 23.43 4.00 3.82
N SER A 183 22.50 4.76 4.42
CA SER A 183 22.71 6.19 4.66
C SER A 183 24.02 6.45 5.45
N ALA A 184 24.31 5.71 6.53
CA ALA A 184 25.57 5.87 7.28
C ALA A 184 26.85 5.43 6.52
N LEU A 185 26.74 4.45 5.61
CA LEU A 185 27.82 3.96 4.76
C LEU A 185 28.22 5.01 3.71
N PHE A 186 27.24 5.68 3.10
CA PHE A 186 27.44 6.68 2.05
C PHE A 186 27.62 8.13 2.57
N HIS A 187 27.04 8.52 3.72
CA HIS A 187 27.11 9.89 4.26
C HIS A 187 28.23 10.12 5.29
N GLY A 188 29.23 9.25 5.36
CA GLY A 188 30.32 9.31 6.36
C GLY A 188 31.37 10.42 6.17
N SER A 189 31.24 11.24 5.12
CA SER A 189 32.12 12.36 4.78
C SER A 189 31.24 13.58 4.43
N THR A 190 31.76 14.79 4.64
CA THR A 190 30.98 16.04 4.59
C THR A 190 30.19 16.21 3.28
N ILE A 191 28.86 16.16 3.43
CA ILE A 191 27.84 16.07 2.38
C ILE A 191 28.05 17.04 1.20
N HIS A 192 28.47 18.28 1.48
CA HIS A 192 28.52 19.35 0.47
C HIS A 192 29.53 19.13 -0.67
N GLU A 193 30.68 18.48 -0.42
CA GLU A 193 31.72 18.27 -1.45
C GLU A 193 31.49 17.01 -2.29
N GLN A 194 30.65 16.08 -1.82
CA GLN A 194 30.32 14.85 -2.55
C GLN A 194 29.00 14.96 -3.33
N MET A 195 28.05 15.80 -2.92
CA MET A 195 26.82 16.01 -3.70
C MET A 195 27.10 16.44 -5.13
N ASP A 196 27.96 17.44 -5.37
CA ASP A 196 28.30 17.90 -6.72
C ASP A 196 28.99 16.80 -7.57
N ALA A 197 29.81 15.94 -6.94
CA ALA A 197 30.60 14.90 -7.61
C ALA A 197 29.83 13.57 -7.81
N GLU A 198 28.81 13.31 -7.00
CA GLU A 198 27.87 12.20 -7.16
C GLU A 198 26.73 12.59 -8.11
N HIS A 199 26.19 13.81 -8.03
CA HIS A 199 25.21 14.33 -9.01
C HIS A 199 25.76 14.21 -10.43
N ALA A 200 26.97 14.72 -10.70
CA ALA A 200 27.58 14.65 -12.04
C ALA A 200 27.87 13.21 -12.55
N LYS A 201 27.86 12.20 -11.67
CA LYS A 201 28.03 10.78 -12.06
C LYS A 201 26.70 10.05 -12.18
N VAL A 202 25.77 10.29 -11.26
CA VAL A 202 24.39 9.79 -11.32
C VAL A 202 23.69 10.34 -12.57
N GLU A 203 23.92 11.60 -12.93
CA GLU A 203 23.46 12.20 -14.18
C GLU A 203 24.05 11.48 -15.41
N ALA A 204 25.36 11.19 -15.42
CA ALA A 204 26.01 10.42 -16.49
C ALA A 204 25.59 8.94 -16.56
N VAL A 205 25.16 8.33 -15.45
CA VAL A 205 24.63 6.95 -15.41
C VAL A 205 23.14 6.91 -15.80
N LEU A 206 22.36 7.94 -15.43
CA LEU A 206 20.97 8.13 -15.87
C LEU A 206 20.88 8.42 -17.38
N GLU A 207 21.86 9.12 -17.97
CA GLU A 207 21.97 9.28 -19.43
C GLU A 207 22.20 7.95 -20.17
N ALA A 208 22.79 6.94 -19.51
CA ALA A 208 23.16 5.68 -20.13
C ALA A 208 22.04 4.61 -20.16
N GLN A 209 20.97 4.77 -19.38
CA GLN A 209 19.82 3.85 -19.39
C GLN A 209 18.59 4.45 -20.07
N GLU A 210 18.07 3.78 -21.10
CA GLU A 210 16.76 4.14 -21.71
C GLU A 210 15.57 4.06 -20.72
N LYS A 211 15.78 3.48 -19.54
CA LYS A 211 14.80 3.39 -18.44
C LYS A 211 14.54 4.73 -17.72
N SER A 212 15.42 5.72 -17.84
CA SER A 212 15.24 7.05 -17.23
C SER A 212 14.14 7.88 -17.94
N LYS A 213 13.89 7.63 -19.23
CA LYS A 213 13.04 8.49 -20.07
C LYS A 213 11.56 8.55 -19.64
N SER A 214 11.02 7.51 -18.99
CA SER A 214 9.61 7.49 -18.59
C SER A 214 9.34 8.36 -17.37
N VAL A 215 10.13 8.24 -16.30
CA VAL A 215 9.95 9.04 -15.08
C VAL A 215 10.17 10.52 -15.36
N VAL A 216 11.19 10.88 -16.15
CA VAL A 216 11.44 12.27 -16.57
C VAL A 216 10.23 12.84 -17.30
N ALA A 217 9.69 12.13 -18.30
CA ALA A 217 8.52 12.60 -19.04
C ALA A 217 7.27 12.79 -18.14
N LEU A 218 7.06 11.92 -17.14
CA LEU A 218 5.95 12.02 -16.19
C LEU A 218 6.15 13.13 -15.13
N VAL A 219 7.40 13.48 -14.82
CA VAL A 219 7.75 14.61 -13.92
C VAL A 219 7.68 15.95 -14.67
N GLU A 220 7.97 15.97 -15.98
CA GLU A 220 7.83 17.16 -16.83
C GLU A 220 6.39 17.40 -17.32
N THR A 221 5.52 16.37 -17.28
CA THR A 221 4.11 16.51 -17.69
C THR A 221 3.33 17.33 -16.66
N VAL A 222 3.12 18.61 -16.95
CA VAL A 222 2.37 19.55 -16.10
C VAL A 222 1.00 18.99 -15.70
N GLY A 223 0.74 18.95 -14.39
CA GLY A 223 -0.50 18.42 -13.80
C GLY A 223 -0.51 16.92 -13.56
N HIS A 224 0.49 16.17 -14.04
CA HIS A 224 0.67 14.76 -13.68
C HIS A 224 0.97 14.62 -12.18
N PRO A 225 0.53 13.55 -11.49
CA PRO A 225 0.79 13.39 -10.05
C PRO A 225 2.28 13.42 -9.68
N LEU A 226 3.18 12.82 -10.49
CA LEU A 226 4.63 12.91 -10.25
C LEU A 226 5.20 14.32 -10.48
N ASN A 227 4.64 15.10 -11.41
CA ASN A 227 5.00 16.51 -11.59
C ASN A 227 4.63 17.30 -10.32
N GLN A 228 3.40 17.18 -9.84
CA GLN A 228 2.95 17.85 -8.62
C GLN A 228 3.80 17.46 -7.40
N LEU A 229 4.05 16.16 -7.18
CA LEU A 229 4.87 15.69 -6.05
C LEU A 229 6.34 16.16 -6.18
N THR A 230 6.87 16.27 -7.40
CA THR A 230 8.23 16.82 -7.61
C THR A 230 8.30 18.32 -7.30
N GLU A 231 7.30 19.11 -7.69
CA GLU A 231 7.25 20.54 -7.32
C GLU A 231 7.06 20.74 -5.80
N GLU A 232 6.25 19.91 -5.15
CA GLU A 232 6.12 19.91 -3.67
C GLU A 232 7.46 19.59 -2.98
N ASN A 233 8.24 18.66 -3.52
CA ASN A 233 9.58 18.33 -3.02
C ASN A 233 10.60 19.46 -3.27
N LYS A 234 10.58 20.13 -4.43
CA LYS A 234 11.43 21.32 -4.67
C LYS A 234 11.12 22.45 -3.69
N ALA A 235 9.83 22.74 -3.49
CA ALA A 235 9.40 23.80 -2.58
C ALA A 235 9.71 23.46 -1.10
N LEU A 236 9.70 22.19 -0.72
CA LEU A 236 10.18 21.74 0.59
C LEU A 236 11.71 21.89 0.73
N ASP A 237 12.50 21.56 -0.30
CA ASP A 237 13.95 21.73 -0.26
C ASP A 237 14.36 23.21 -0.13
N GLU A 238 13.77 24.09 -0.95
CA GLU A 238 13.95 25.54 -0.86
C GLU A 238 13.58 26.09 0.54
N LEU A 239 12.49 25.56 1.13
CA LEU A 239 12.07 25.92 2.50
C LEU A 239 13.08 25.44 3.55
N ILE A 240 13.64 24.25 3.39
CA ILE A 240 14.64 23.69 4.31
C ILE A 240 15.92 24.54 4.27
N GLU A 241 16.43 24.84 3.08
CA GLU A 241 17.62 25.69 2.90
C GLU A 241 17.40 27.12 3.41
N ALA A 242 16.19 27.67 3.30
CA ALA A 242 15.84 28.96 3.90
C ALA A 242 15.72 28.93 5.45
N ILE A 243 15.51 27.76 6.05
CA ILE A 243 15.37 27.57 7.50
C ILE A 243 16.70 27.19 8.16
N ARG A 244 17.57 26.41 7.52
CA ARG A 244 18.87 25.98 8.08
C ARG A 244 19.70 27.10 8.71
N PRO A 245 19.88 28.28 8.08
CA PRO A 245 20.58 29.42 8.70
C PRO A 245 19.91 29.89 10.00
N LYS A 246 18.57 29.94 10.04
CA LYS A 246 17.82 30.32 11.25
C LYS A 246 18.00 29.32 12.39
N VAL A 247 18.15 28.04 12.08
CA VAL A 247 18.40 26.99 13.07
C VAL A 247 19.82 27.10 13.64
N ALA A 248 20.82 27.31 12.76
CA ALA A 248 22.20 27.54 13.17
C ALA A 248 22.36 28.81 14.05
N ASP A 249 21.71 29.90 13.67
CA ASP A 249 21.70 31.17 14.41
C ASP A 249 20.79 31.15 15.65
N LYS A 250 20.06 30.06 15.90
CA LYS A 250 19.07 29.92 17.00
C LYS A 250 17.99 31.01 16.98
N THR A 251 17.50 31.33 15.78
CA THR A 251 16.41 32.30 15.52
C THR A 251 15.14 31.66 14.94
N ALA A 252 15.18 30.39 14.53
CA ALA A 252 13.99 29.68 14.05
C ALA A 252 12.94 29.51 15.17
N THR A 253 11.67 29.43 14.77
CA THR A 253 10.51 29.51 15.66
C THR A 253 9.55 28.32 15.48
N TYR A 254 8.54 28.21 16.34
CA TYR A 254 7.45 27.25 16.16
C TYR A 254 6.68 27.48 14.85
N ASP A 255 6.66 28.70 14.30
CA ASP A 255 6.03 29.01 13.02
C ASP A 255 6.85 28.46 11.84
N ASP A 256 8.19 28.47 11.92
CA ASP A 256 9.06 27.79 10.96
C ASP A 256 8.81 26.27 10.97
N VAL A 257 8.71 25.65 12.16
CA VAL A 257 8.34 24.23 12.30
C VAL A 257 6.94 23.96 11.74
N ASN A 258 5.95 24.81 12.04
CA ASN A 258 4.60 24.65 11.50
C ASN A 258 4.53 24.84 9.98
N THR A 259 5.44 25.63 9.40
CA THR A 259 5.58 25.76 7.94
C THR A 259 6.11 24.46 7.34
N VAL A 260 7.20 23.91 7.89
CA VAL A 260 7.77 22.61 7.44
C VAL A 260 6.74 21.48 7.60
N ARG A 261 5.95 21.46 8.68
CA ARG A 261 4.91 20.45 8.97
C ARG A 261 3.85 20.29 7.88
N GLN A 262 3.72 21.20 6.91
CA GLN A 262 2.90 20.98 5.71
C GLN A 262 3.30 19.72 4.93
N LEU A 263 4.54 19.23 5.07
CA LEU A 263 4.99 17.94 4.51
C LEU A 263 4.12 16.75 4.95
N SER A 264 3.37 16.88 6.04
CA SER A 264 2.40 15.87 6.48
C SER A 264 1.37 15.54 5.40
N VAL A 265 0.99 16.54 4.59
CA VAL A 265 0.04 16.37 3.47
C VAL A 265 0.74 15.72 2.27
N HIS A 266 2.00 16.06 2.00
CA HIS A 266 2.82 15.38 0.99
C HIS A 266 2.97 13.88 1.31
N TYR A 267 3.30 13.59 2.57
CA TYR A 267 3.46 12.23 3.07
C TYR A 267 2.14 11.44 3.07
N ALA A 268 1.01 12.11 3.32
CA ALA A 268 -0.31 11.52 3.12
C ALA A 268 -0.58 11.20 1.63
N LYS A 269 -0.31 12.12 0.69
CA LYS A 269 -0.49 11.87 -0.76
C LYS A 269 0.25 10.61 -1.22
N LYS A 270 1.54 10.46 -0.92
CA LYS A 270 2.29 9.25 -1.30
C LYS A 270 1.90 8.01 -0.47
N GLY A 271 1.57 8.20 0.81
CA GLY A 271 1.12 7.16 1.73
C GLY A 271 -0.20 6.52 1.35
N ASP A 272 -1.16 7.31 0.87
CA ASP A 272 -2.50 6.85 0.52
C ASP A 272 -2.58 6.41 -0.96
N LEU A 273 -1.88 7.12 -1.87
CA LEU A 273 -2.06 6.95 -3.32
C LEU A 273 -0.99 6.09 -4.00
N LEU A 274 0.25 6.07 -3.50
CA LEU A 274 1.37 5.35 -4.14
C LEU A 274 1.71 4.04 -3.41
N TYR A 275 1.98 4.09 -2.10
CA TYR A 275 2.44 2.92 -1.34
C TYR A 275 1.45 1.74 -1.33
N PRO A 276 0.12 1.91 -1.14
CA PRO A 276 -0.82 0.80 -1.10
C PRO A 276 -0.94 0.16 -2.47
N LYS A 277 -0.86 0.97 -3.53
CA LYS A 277 -0.96 0.55 -4.93
C LYS A 277 0.23 -0.28 -5.36
N LEU A 278 1.46 0.18 -5.08
CA LEU A 278 2.69 -0.61 -5.25
C LEU A 278 2.61 -1.95 -4.52
N LYS A 279 2.13 -1.96 -3.27
CA LYS A 279 2.07 -3.16 -2.44
C LYS A 279 0.99 -4.16 -2.86
N VAL A 280 -0.22 -3.70 -3.17
CA VAL A 280 -1.40 -4.56 -3.41
C VAL A 280 -1.49 -4.98 -4.86
N ASP A 281 -1.35 -4.05 -5.80
CA ASP A 281 -1.59 -4.30 -7.22
C ASP A 281 -0.32 -4.83 -7.92
N TYR A 282 0.86 -4.38 -7.46
CA TYR A 282 2.16 -4.72 -8.07
C TYR A 282 3.04 -5.65 -7.22
N ALA A 283 2.64 -5.98 -5.99
CA ALA A 283 3.43 -6.79 -5.05
C ALA A 283 4.83 -6.22 -4.71
N ILE A 284 5.02 -4.90 -4.87
CA ILE A 284 6.23 -4.14 -4.57
C ILE A 284 6.02 -3.41 -3.23
N GLY A 285 6.27 -4.12 -2.13
CA GLY A 285 5.97 -3.61 -0.78
C GLY A 285 7.16 -3.04 0.00
N GLY A 286 8.38 -3.56 -0.18
CA GLY A 286 9.46 -3.35 0.79
C GLY A 286 9.88 -1.89 0.98
N PRO A 287 10.38 -1.22 -0.08
CA PRO A 287 10.87 0.16 0.01
C PRO A 287 9.79 1.14 0.46
N SER A 288 8.57 1.01 -0.08
CA SER A 288 7.43 1.86 0.28
C SER A 288 7.00 1.69 1.75
N MET A 289 7.08 0.48 2.31
CA MET A 289 6.80 0.25 3.74
C MET A 289 7.84 0.88 4.66
N VAL A 290 9.13 0.83 4.32
CA VAL A 290 10.18 1.48 5.11
C VAL A 290 10.05 3.00 5.05
N MET A 291 9.86 3.56 3.84
CA MET A 291 9.63 4.99 3.65
C MET A 291 8.43 5.48 4.47
N TRP A 292 7.31 4.74 4.48
CA TRP A 292 6.12 5.10 5.26
C TRP A 292 6.37 5.17 6.77
N THR A 293 7.19 4.28 7.33
CA THR A 293 7.59 4.38 8.75
C THR A 293 8.41 5.65 9.01
N VAL A 294 9.39 5.95 8.16
CA VAL A 294 10.20 7.18 8.25
C VAL A 294 9.33 8.45 8.13
N ASP A 295 8.34 8.44 7.23
CA ASP A 295 7.37 9.52 7.06
C ASP A 295 6.58 9.78 8.35
N GLY A 296 6.11 8.71 8.99
CA GLY A 296 5.42 8.76 10.28
C GLY A 296 6.30 9.34 11.39
N ASP A 297 7.55 8.86 11.50
CA ASP A 297 8.51 9.36 12.49
C ASP A 297 8.80 10.86 12.34
N ILE A 298 9.06 11.32 11.10
CA ILE A 298 9.35 12.73 10.82
C ILE A 298 8.14 13.59 11.20
N ARG A 299 6.94 13.17 10.76
CA ARG A 299 5.68 13.88 11.04
C ARG A 299 5.41 14.02 12.53
N ASP A 300 5.54 12.92 13.27
CA ASP A 300 5.20 12.87 14.69
C ASP A 300 6.23 13.65 15.52
N GLN A 301 7.53 13.56 15.19
CA GLN A 301 8.59 14.32 15.86
C GLN A 301 8.51 15.83 15.58
N LEU A 302 8.16 16.26 14.36
CA LEU A 302 7.86 17.67 14.06
C LEU A 302 6.60 18.13 14.82
N GLY A 303 5.59 17.27 14.91
CA GLY A 303 4.39 17.48 15.71
C GLY A 303 4.68 17.69 17.21
N ASP A 304 5.73 17.06 17.73
CA ASP A 304 6.18 17.26 19.11
C ASP A 304 7.01 18.54 19.28
N LEU A 305 7.91 18.86 18.34
CA LEU A 305 8.63 20.15 18.36
C LEU A 305 7.68 21.34 18.33
N ALA A 306 6.56 21.26 17.60
CA ALA A 306 5.53 22.29 17.54
C ALA A 306 4.74 22.49 18.85
N LYS A 307 4.77 21.53 19.79
CA LYS A 307 4.10 21.59 21.10
C LYS A 307 5.08 21.82 22.26
N SER A 308 6.38 21.71 22.00
CA SER A 308 7.42 21.53 23.00
C SER A 308 7.63 22.76 23.88
N SER A 309 8.04 22.53 25.13
CA SER A 309 8.62 23.55 26.02
C SER A 309 10.01 23.11 26.52
N GLN A 310 10.76 22.41 25.66
CA GLN A 310 12.09 21.85 25.96
C GLN A 310 13.18 22.94 26.11
N SER A 311 14.37 22.49 26.51
CA SER A 311 15.59 23.31 26.43
C SER A 311 15.82 23.77 25.00
N VAL A 312 16.12 25.06 24.85
CA VAL A 312 16.31 25.75 23.57
C VAL A 312 17.34 25.04 22.69
N ASP A 313 18.45 24.59 23.27
CA ASP A 313 19.56 23.96 22.53
C ASP A 313 19.20 22.57 21.97
N ASP A 314 18.40 21.79 22.71
CA ASP A 314 17.95 20.47 22.24
C ASP A 314 16.88 20.60 21.15
N TRP A 315 16.02 21.62 21.26
CA TRP A 315 15.01 21.92 20.24
C TRP A 315 15.64 22.22 18.88
N TYR A 316 16.67 23.08 18.82
CA TYR A 316 17.36 23.41 17.56
C TYR A 316 18.09 22.21 16.96
N ARG A 317 18.80 21.41 17.79
CA ARG A 317 19.46 20.18 17.34
C ARG A 317 18.46 19.20 16.70
N ARG A 318 17.36 18.93 17.40
CA ARG A 318 16.29 18.04 16.90
C ARG A 318 15.63 18.57 15.64
N PHE A 319 15.50 19.88 15.48
CA PHE A 319 14.92 20.46 14.27
C PHE A 319 15.87 20.27 13.08
N ASP A 320 17.17 20.53 13.22
CA ASP A 320 18.17 20.31 12.16
C ASP A 320 18.25 18.82 11.72
N GLU A 321 18.16 17.90 12.66
CA GLU A 321 18.07 16.46 12.41
C GLU A 321 16.84 16.10 11.56
N LEU A 322 15.68 16.72 11.84
CA LEU A 322 14.43 16.49 11.08
C LEU A 322 14.45 17.14 9.70
N LEU A 323 15.07 18.32 9.55
CA LEU A 323 15.30 18.94 8.24
C LEU A 323 16.17 18.05 7.35
N THR A 324 17.21 17.44 7.93
CA THR A 324 18.09 16.49 7.23
C THR A 324 17.34 15.23 6.81
N ARG A 325 16.57 14.61 7.71
CA ARG A 325 15.73 13.45 7.38
C ARG A 325 14.68 13.77 6.30
N ALA A 326 14.14 14.99 6.26
CA ALA A 326 13.23 15.43 5.21
C ALA A 326 13.92 15.53 3.84
N GLN A 327 15.14 16.08 3.76
CA GLN A 327 15.94 16.11 2.52
C GLN A 327 16.34 14.70 2.04
N GLU A 328 16.70 13.79 2.96
CA GLU A 328 16.91 12.38 2.61
C GLU A 328 15.65 11.74 2.01
N MET A 329 14.46 12.09 2.51
CA MET A 329 13.20 11.61 1.94
C MET A 329 12.94 12.18 0.54
N ILE A 330 13.23 13.46 0.28
CA ILE A 330 13.16 14.05 -1.06
C ILE A 330 14.06 13.26 -2.04
N TYR A 331 15.30 12.99 -1.64
CA TYR A 331 16.24 12.20 -2.45
C TYR A 331 15.71 10.78 -2.73
N LYS A 332 15.23 10.08 -1.69
CA LYS A 332 14.63 8.74 -1.80
C LYS A 332 13.38 8.78 -2.70
N GLU A 333 12.57 9.82 -2.65
CA GLU A 333 11.40 9.91 -3.52
C GLU A 333 11.78 10.07 -5.00
N GLN A 334 12.66 11.02 -5.30
CA GLN A 334 13.08 11.33 -6.67
C GLN A 334 13.85 10.18 -7.33
N ASN A 335 14.74 9.52 -6.59
CA ASN A 335 15.66 8.51 -7.14
C ASN A 335 15.17 7.07 -6.96
N ILE A 336 14.18 6.83 -6.09
CA ILE A 336 13.71 5.47 -5.76
C ILE A 336 12.20 5.33 -5.98
N LEU A 337 11.36 6.14 -5.32
CA LEU A 337 9.90 5.95 -5.35
C LEU A 337 9.30 6.28 -6.72
N PHE A 338 9.60 7.48 -7.25
CA PHE A 338 9.00 7.96 -8.49
C PHE A 338 9.40 7.11 -9.71
N PRO A 339 10.67 6.65 -9.87
CA PRO A 339 11.04 5.72 -10.93
C PRO A 339 10.26 4.40 -10.86
N ILE A 340 10.09 3.81 -9.67
CA ILE A 340 9.32 2.56 -9.52
C ILE A 340 7.84 2.77 -9.85
N CYS A 341 7.23 3.85 -9.38
CA CYS A 341 5.84 4.17 -9.77
C CYS A 341 5.73 4.35 -11.29
N ALA A 342 6.67 5.08 -11.92
CA ALA A 342 6.69 5.32 -13.36
C ALA A 342 6.94 4.06 -14.22
N GLU A 343 7.69 3.08 -13.71
CA GLU A 343 7.92 1.79 -14.38
C GLU A 343 6.71 0.84 -14.29
N ASN A 344 5.95 0.90 -13.19
CA ASN A 344 4.92 -0.10 -12.90
C ASN A 344 3.47 0.39 -13.17
N PHE A 345 3.15 1.65 -12.86
CA PHE A 345 1.76 2.13 -12.89
C PHE A 345 1.24 2.32 -14.32
N SER A 346 0.01 1.86 -14.57
CA SER A 346 -0.67 2.09 -15.86
C SER A 346 -1.15 3.54 -15.99
N LYS A 347 -1.56 3.95 -17.20
CA LYS A 347 -2.17 5.28 -17.41
C LYS A 347 -3.46 5.44 -16.62
N GLU A 348 -4.27 4.40 -16.56
CA GLU A 348 -5.54 4.35 -15.83
C GLU A 348 -5.31 4.56 -14.33
N ASP A 349 -4.23 4.01 -13.78
CA ASP A 349 -3.82 4.23 -12.40
C ASP A 349 -3.43 5.69 -12.15
N TRP A 350 -2.63 6.29 -13.03
CA TRP A 350 -2.27 7.70 -12.95
C TRP A 350 -3.49 8.63 -13.05
N TYR A 351 -4.48 8.31 -13.89
CA TYR A 351 -5.73 9.08 -13.95
C TYR A 351 -6.52 9.00 -12.64
N GLN A 352 -6.60 7.83 -12.01
CA GLN A 352 -7.28 7.66 -10.73
C GLN A 352 -6.51 8.36 -9.58
N ILE A 353 -5.19 8.26 -9.55
CA ILE A 353 -4.33 9.01 -8.61
C ILE A 353 -4.56 10.53 -8.79
N TYR A 354 -4.55 11.03 -10.03
CA TYR A 354 -4.82 12.44 -10.33
C TYR A 354 -6.23 12.89 -9.89
N LYS A 355 -7.24 12.02 -10.02
CA LYS A 355 -8.58 12.30 -9.49
C LYS A 355 -8.54 12.47 -7.97
N ASP A 356 -7.84 11.58 -7.28
CA ASP A 356 -7.81 11.54 -5.82
C ASP A 356 -6.91 12.62 -5.20
N THR A 357 -5.89 13.13 -5.92
CA THR A 357 -5.12 14.31 -5.43
C THR A 357 -5.99 15.54 -5.17
N ALA A 358 -7.17 15.65 -5.80
CA ALA A 358 -8.11 16.74 -5.58
C ALA A 358 -8.74 16.76 -4.17
N GLN A 359 -8.54 15.70 -3.36
CA GLN A 359 -9.00 15.61 -1.97
C GLN A 359 -8.00 16.22 -0.97
N TYR A 360 -6.79 16.55 -1.41
CA TYR A 360 -5.70 17.04 -0.56
C TYR A 360 -5.51 18.55 -0.69
N GLU A 361 -5.02 19.18 0.38
CA GLU A 361 -4.73 20.60 0.41
C GLU A 361 -3.47 20.96 -0.40
N ASP A 362 -3.46 22.18 -0.95
CA ASP A 362 -2.27 22.81 -1.54
C ASP A 362 -1.27 23.15 -0.42
N ILE A 363 0.03 22.87 -0.65
CA ILE A 363 1.10 23.03 0.34
C ILE A 363 2.33 23.67 -0.28
N PHE A 364 3.14 24.36 0.53
CA PHE A 364 4.37 25.04 0.09
C PHE A 364 4.19 26.04 -1.06
N GLY A 365 2.95 26.50 -1.31
CA GLY A 365 2.60 27.35 -2.45
C GLY A 365 2.41 26.59 -3.78
N VAL A 366 2.59 25.28 -3.80
CA VAL A 366 2.32 24.42 -4.95
C VAL A 366 0.83 24.14 -5.01
N THR A 367 0.20 24.51 -6.13
CA THR A 367 -1.24 24.34 -6.35
C THR A 367 -1.53 23.24 -7.37
N ARG A 368 -2.63 22.50 -7.20
CA ARG A 368 -3.03 21.46 -8.14
C ARG A 368 -3.36 22.03 -9.53
N ILE A 369 -2.54 21.70 -10.52
CA ILE A 369 -2.78 22.04 -11.93
C ILE A 369 -3.62 20.93 -12.61
N ALA A 370 -4.54 21.32 -13.49
CA ALA A 370 -5.36 20.37 -14.25
C ALA A 370 -4.52 19.58 -15.27
N TRP A 371 -4.83 18.29 -15.43
CA TRP A 371 -4.21 17.40 -16.42
C TRP A 371 -5.26 16.98 -17.46
N PRO A 372 -5.31 17.65 -18.64
CA PRO A 372 -6.43 17.50 -19.58
C PRO A 372 -6.63 16.08 -20.14
N GLU A 373 -5.56 15.28 -20.23
CA GLU A 373 -5.63 13.87 -20.65
C GLU A 373 -6.44 13.04 -19.64
N ALA A 374 -6.16 13.22 -18.34
CA ALA A 374 -6.87 12.54 -17.26
C ALA A 374 -8.30 13.05 -17.11
N ASP A 375 -8.55 14.36 -17.19
CA ASP A 375 -9.91 14.92 -17.13
C ASP A 375 -10.80 14.32 -18.24
N ALA A 376 -10.27 14.21 -19.47
CA ALA A 376 -10.98 13.61 -20.59
C ALA A 376 -11.21 12.09 -20.41
N ALA A 377 -10.21 11.36 -19.91
CA ALA A 377 -10.32 9.93 -19.65
C ALA A 377 -11.38 9.63 -18.57
N LEU A 378 -11.32 10.32 -17.43
CA LEU A 378 -12.23 10.14 -16.30
C LEU A 378 -13.68 10.48 -16.66
N ALA A 379 -13.90 11.54 -17.45
CA ALA A 379 -15.23 11.90 -17.95
C ALA A 379 -15.87 10.77 -18.78
N SER A 380 -15.06 10.01 -19.54
CA SER A 380 -15.55 8.88 -20.34
C SER A 380 -15.90 7.63 -19.51
N GLN A 381 -15.19 7.39 -18.40
CA GLN A 381 -15.33 6.17 -17.59
C GLN A 381 -16.63 6.11 -16.78
N SER A 382 -17.24 7.26 -16.47
CA SER A 382 -18.48 7.39 -15.66
C SER A 382 -19.74 6.76 -16.29
N THR A 383 -19.61 6.05 -17.41
CA THR A 383 -20.72 5.53 -18.23
C THR A 383 -20.78 4.01 -18.34
N LYS A 384 -19.84 3.26 -17.75
CA LYS A 384 -19.88 1.77 -17.79
C LYS A 384 -20.88 1.22 -16.75
N PRO A 385 -21.89 0.43 -17.17
CA PRO A 385 -22.65 -0.39 -16.24
C PRO A 385 -21.72 -1.43 -15.59
N SER A 386 -22.02 -1.80 -14.35
CA SER A 386 -21.43 -2.98 -13.71
C SER A 386 -21.64 -4.23 -14.58
N GLY A 387 -20.60 -5.04 -14.75
CA GLY A 387 -20.67 -6.32 -15.46
C GLY A 387 -21.31 -7.46 -14.65
N ASP A 388 -21.54 -7.26 -13.36
CA ASP A 388 -22.33 -8.16 -12.51
C ASP A 388 -23.79 -7.69 -12.45
N ASP A 389 -24.72 -8.58 -12.82
CA ASP A 389 -26.18 -8.37 -12.93
C ASP A 389 -26.88 -7.91 -11.62
N ASN A 390 -26.16 -7.80 -10.49
CA ASN A 390 -26.70 -7.40 -9.19
C ASN A 390 -25.85 -6.38 -8.42
N ALA A 391 -24.90 -5.71 -9.08
CA ALA A 391 -24.07 -4.66 -8.46
C ALA A 391 -24.40 -3.24 -8.98
N ILE A 392 -24.59 -2.33 -8.03
CA ILE A 392 -24.92 -0.92 -8.22
C ILE A 392 -23.63 -0.11 -8.23
N GLY A 393 -23.39 0.64 -9.33
CA GLY A 393 -22.34 1.63 -9.40
C GLY A 393 -22.73 2.92 -8.68
N LEU A 394 -21.87 3.38 -7.78
CA LEU A 394 -21.99 4.64 -7.03
C LEU A 394 -20.74 5.51 -7.30
N ILE A 395 -20.82 6.81 -7.02
CA ILE A 395 -19.73 7.77 -7.30
C ILE A 395 -18.41 7.36 -6.59
N GLY A 396 -18.51 6.74 -5.41
CA GLY A 396 -17.39 6.29 -4.59
C GLY A 396 -17.12 4.77 -4.59
N GLY A 397 -17.70 3.99 -5.51
CA GLY A 397 -17.44 2.54 -5.58
C GLY A 397 -18.62 1.71 -6.12
N THR A 398 -18.65 0.42 -5.79
CA THR A 398 -19.75 -0.48 -6.15
C THR A 398 -20.27 -1.21 -4.90
N LEU A 399 -21.57 -1.49 -4.87
CA LEU A 399 -22.22 -2.31 -3.84
C LEU A 399 -23.23 -3.26 -4.49
N THR A 400 -23.31 -4.50 -4.03
CA THR A 400 -24.46 -5.35 -4.36
C THR A 400 -25.73 -4.83 -3.67
N VAL A 401 -26.90 -5.20 -4.20
CA VAL A 401 -28.19 -4.85 -3.59
C VAL A 401 -28.25 -5.27 -2.10
N ASP A 402 -27.78 -6.47 -1.78
CA ASP A 402 -27.75 -7.01 -0.41
C ASP A 402 -26.82 -6.20 0.51
N GLN A 403 -25.67 -5.73 0.00
CA GLN A 403 -24.75 -4.87 0.75
C GLN A 403 -25.34 -3.49 1.03
N LEU A 404 -26.05 -2.91 0.05
CA LEU A 404 -26.72 -1.62 0.20
C LEU A 404 -27.85 -1.68 1.25
N ASP A 405 -28.69 -2.72 1.21
CA ASP A 405 -29.74 -2.93 2.20
C ASP A 405 -29.16 -3.14 3.61
N ALA A 406 -28.18 -4.04 3.75
CA ALA A 406 -27.51 -4.28 5.03
C ALA A 406 -26.86 -3.01 5.61
N MET A 407 -26.23 -2.16 4.78
CA MET A 407 -25.64 -0.89 5.20
C MET A 407 -26.71 0.08 5.73
N LEU A 408 -27.82 0.26 5.00
CA LEU A 408 -28.92 1.16 5.39
C LEU A 408 -29.64 0.68 6.66
N ASN A 409 -29.73 -0.64 6.86
CA ASN A 409 -30.31 -1.27 8.05
C ASN A 409 -29.36 -1.26 9.27
N THR A 410 -28.05 -1.07 9.06
CA THR A 410 -27.04 -0.95 10.14
C THR A 410 -26.87 0.50 10.63
N MET A 411 -27.27 1.49 9.84
CA MET A 411 -27.18 2.90 10.21
C MET A 411 -27.99 3.19 11.50
N PRO A 412 -27.45 3.89 12.51
CA PRO A 412 -28.12 4.16 13.79
C PRO A 412 -29.17 5.30 13.69
N MET A 413 -29.99 5.27 12.65
CA MET A 413 -31.02 6.26 12.31
C MET A 413 -32.21 5.55 11.64
N GLU A 414 -33.44 6.02 11.88
CA GLU A 414 -34.57 5.63 11.03
C GLU A 414 -34.49 6.45 9.74
N VAL A 415 -34.44 5.76 8.59
CA VAL A 415 -34.40 6.37 7.27
C VAL A 415 -35.76 6.19 6.60
N THR A 416 -36.31 7.22 5.98
CA THR A 416 -37.47 7.13 5.07
C THR A 416 -37.21 7.99 3.84
N PHE A 417 -37.53 7.47 2.65
CA PHE A 417 -37.39 8.19 1.39
C PHE A 417 -38.73 8.25 0.63
N VAL A 418 -39.12 9.47 0.28
CA VAL A 418 -40.28 9.82 -0.53
C VAL A 418 -39.75 10.40 -1.83
N ASP A 419 -40.26 9.96 -2.98
CA ASP A 419 -39.75 10.44 -4.27
C ASP A 419 -40.36 11.78 -4.71
N HIS A 420 -39.97 12.24 -5.89
CA HIS A 420 -40.47 13.47 -6.51
C HIS A 420 -41.97 13.46 -6.84
N GLU A 421 -42.61 12.29 -6.92
CA GLU A 421 -44.06 12.08 -7.12
C GLU A 421 -44.84 12.06 -5.79
N ASP A 422 -44.18 12.37 -4.67
CA ASP A 422 -44.71 12.32 -3.30
C ASP A 422 -45.08 10.90 -2.83
N ILE A 423 -44.52 9.86 -3.46
CA ILE A 423 -44.73 8.45 -3.11
C ILE A 423 -43.67 7.98 -2.11
N ASN A 424 -44.12 7.36 -1.02
CA ASN A 424 -43.23 6.70 -0.05
C ASN A 424 -42.63 5.43 -0.68
N ARG A 425 -41.33 5.47 -1.01
CA ARG A 425 -40.64 4.39 -1.74
C ARG A 425 -39.86 3.45 -0.84
N TYR A 426 -39.32 3.96 0.28
CA TYR A 426 -38.39 3.19 1.10
C TYR A 426 -38.40 3.66 2.56
N PHE A 427 -38.16 2.72 3.46
CA PHE A 427 -37.61 2.97 4.78
C PHE A 427 -36.75 1.78 5.20
N ASN A 428 -35.69 2.01 5.98
CA ASN A 428 -34.85 0.93 6.49
C ASN A 428 -35.63 0.06 7.50
N ASP A 429 -35.17 -1.15 7.80
CA ASP A 429 -35.74 -1.99 8.86
C ASP A 429 -35.26 -1.53 10.26
N GLY A 430 -35.59 -2.26 11.32
CA GLY A 430 -35.09 -2.06 12.68
C GLY A 430 -36.09 -1.43 13.66
N GLU A 431 -35.63 -1.12 14.88
CA GLU A 431 -36.49 -0.51 15.89
C GLU A 431 -36.86 0.93 15.51
N LYS A 432 -38.16 1.23 15.45
CA LYS A 432 -38.68 2.55 15.08
C LYS A 432 -39.57 3.19 16.13
N VAL A 433 -39.26 4.44 16.44
CA VAL A 433 -40.01 5.37 17.27
C VAL A 433 -41.16 5.99 16.47
N PHE A 434 -41.03 6.14 15.15
CA PHE A 434 -42.15 6.44 14.26
C PHE A 434 -42.52 5.18 13.46
N LYS A 435 -43.68 4.59 13.75
CA LYS A 435 -44.07 3.33 13.10
C LYS A 435 -44.24 3.52 11.59
N ARG A 436 -43.55 2.67 10.82
CA ARG A 436 -43.58 2.60 9.36
C ARG A 436 -44.16 1.23 8.96
N PRO A 437 -45.49 1.09 8.79
CA PRO A 437 -46.06 -0.17 8.33
C PRO A 437 -45.70 -0.38 6.85
N THR A 438 -45.32 -1.60 6.46
CA THR A 438 -44.96 -1.95 5.07
C THR A 438 -46.06 -1.61 4.06
N THR A 439 -47.32 -1.60 4.49
CA THR A 439 -48.46 -1.15 3.68
C THR A 439 -48.40 0.33 3.26
N ALA A 440 -47.51 1.15 3.84
CA ALA A 440 -47.31 2.54 3.44
C ALA A 440 -46.40 2.70 2.21
N ILE A 441 -45.60 1.68 1.86
CA ILE A 441 -44.79 1.68 0.64
C ILE A 441 -45.71 1.74 -0.59
N GLY A 442 -45.32 2.54 -1.59
CA GLY A 442 -46.09 2.74 -2.80
C GLY A 442 -47.34 3.61 -2.64
N ARG A 443 -47.54 4.25 -1.47
CA ARG A 443 -48.60 5.23 -1.23
C ARG A 443 -48.06 6.65 -1.26
N ASP A 444 -48.96 7.56 -1.62
CA ASP A 444 -48.83 8.99 -1.38
C ASP A 444 -48.52 9.25 0.12
N VAL A 445 -47.45 10.02 0.38
CA VAL A 445 -46.98 10.41 1.72
C VAL A 445 -48.05 11.16 2.53
N TYR A 446 -48.90 11.95 1.89
CA TYR A 446 -50.00 12.69 2.51
C TYR A 446 -51.01 11.74 3.14
N SER A 447 -51.31 10.61 2.47
CA SER A 447 -52.21 9.55 3.00
C SER A 447 -51.66 8.83 4.23
N CYS A 448 -50.36 8.96 4.52
CA CYS A 448 -49.71 8.34 5.67
C CYS A 448 -49.77 9.22 6.93
N HIS A 449 -50.30 10.45 6.84
CA HIS A 449 -50.29 11.44 7.92
C HIS A 449 -51.72 11.82 8.36
N PRO A 450 -51.96 12.16 9.64
CA PRO A 450 -53.26 12.68 10.09
C PRO A 450 -53.61 14.02 9.41
N PRO A 451 -54.90 14.34 9.18
CA PRO A 451 -55.32 15.58 8.48
C PRO A 451 -54.83 16.91 9.09
N LYS A 452 -54.39 16.92 10.35
CA LYS A 452 -53.78 18.09 11.01
C LYS A 452 -52.28 18.26 10.70
N VAL A 453 -51.62 17.21 10.23
CA VAL A 453 -50.17 17.15 9.97
C VAL A 453 -49.90 17.19 8.47
N GLU A 454 -50.79 16.63 7.64
CA GLU A 454 -50.68 16.63 6.18
C GLU A 454 -50.34 18.01 5.56
N PRO A 455 -50.96 19.14 5.96
CA PRO A 455 -50.62 20.44 5.37
C PRO A 455 -49.19 20.91 5.70
N ILE A 456 -48.64 20.46 6.83
CA ILE A 456 -47.26 20.76 7.25
C ILE A 456 -46.29 19.97 6.38
N VAL A 457 -46.54 18.67 6.17
CA VAL A 457 -45.73 17.80 5.29
C VAL A 457 -45.71 18.35 3.87
N ARG A 458 -46.88 18.73 3.34
CA ARG A 458 -47.01 19.37 2.02
C ARG A 458 -46.22 20.66 1.92
N GLY A 459 -46.30 21.53 2.93
CA GLY A 459 -45.52 22.78 2.98
C GLY A 459 -44.00 22.56 3.01
N ILE A 460 -43.51 21.50 3.68
CA ILE A 460 -42.09 21.14 3.69
C ILE A 460 -41.66 20.68 2.28
N ILE A 461 -42.36 19.69 1.71
CA ILE A 461 -42.06 19.12 0.39
C ILE A 461 -42.10 20.21 -0.70
N ASP A 462 -43.11 21.08 -0.70
CA ASP A 462 -43.21 22.17 -1.68
C ASP A 462 -42.05 23.17 -1.55
N SER A 463 -41.53 23.41 -0.34
CA SER A 463 -40.36 24.28 -0.14
C SER A 463 -39.07 23.65 -0.69
N PHE A 464 -38.92 22.33 -0.58
CA PHE A 464 -37.79 21.60 -1.16
C PHE A 464 -37.84 21.56 -2.69
N ARG A 465 -39.03 21.26 -3.23
CA ARG A 465 -39.31 21.23 -4.68
C ARG A 465 -39.06 22.57 -5.36
N LYS A 466 -39.32 23.69 -4.68
CA LYS A 466 -39.05 25.07 -5.17
C LYS A 466 -37.59 25.52 -5.00
N GLY A 467 -36.82 24.87 -4.14
CA GLY A 467 -35.49 25.35 -3.75
C GLY A 467 -35.51 26.46 -2.69
N ASP A 468 -36.65 26.68 -2.01
CA ASP A 468 -36.76 27.64 -0.91
C ASP A 468 -35.94 27.19 0.32
N ARG A 469 -35.74 25.87 0.46
CA ARG A 469 -34.99 25.19 1.52
C ARG A 469 -34.38 23.89 1.01
N ASP A 470 -33.28 23.45 1.64
CA ASP A 470 -32.71 22.11 1.46
C ASP A 470 -32.84 21.22 2.70
N ASN A 471 -33.16 21.78 3.86
CA ASN A 471 -33.48 21.01 5.06
C ASN A 471 -34.56 21.67 5.94
N VAL A 472 -35.18 20.85 6.80
CA VAL A 472 -36.03 21.25 7.91
C VAL A 472 -35.73 20.33 9.10
N ALA A 473 -35.06 20.88 10.11
CA ALA A 473 -34.74 20.18 11.35
C ALA A 473 -35.82 20.41 12.44
N VAL A 474 -36.18 19.34 13.15
CA VAL A 474 -37.12 19.33 14.27
C VAL A 474 -36.50 18.59 15.45
N TRP A 475 -36.47 19.25 16.61
CA TRP A 475 -36.03 18.68 17.88
C TRP A 475 -37.26 18.41 18.74
N LEU A 476 -37.40 17.19 19.26
CA LEU A 476 -38.57 16.79 20.06
C LEU A 476 -38.20 15.78 21.15
N GLU A 477 -38.92 15.80 22.27
CA GLU A 477 -38.84 14.72 23.26
C GLU A 477 -40.04 13.78 23.11
N LYS A 478 -39.79 12.46 23.14
CA LYS A 478 -40.80 11.42 23.02
C LYS A 478 -40.44 10.26 23.93
N GLN A 479 -41.40 9.76 24.71
CA GLN A 479 -41.15 8.72 25.73
C GLN A 479 -39.99 9.05 26.69
N GLY A 480 -39.75 10.33 26.97
CA GLY A 480 -38.65 10.80 27.83
C GLY A 480 -37.26 10.84 27.18
N ARG A 481 -37.14 10.48 25.89
CA ARG A 481 -35.87 10.51 25.13
C ARG A 481 -35.88 11.67 24.13
N PRO A 482 -34.72 12.34 23.90
CA PRO A 482 -34.60 13.40 22.90
C PRO A 482 -34.38 12.81 21.50
N PHE A 483 -35.08 13.36 20.51
CA PHE A 483 -34.95 12.98 19.11
C PHE A 483 -34.62 14.18 18.24
N TYR A 484 -33.75 13.94 17.27
CA TYR A 484 -33.50 14.82 16.15
C TYR A 484 -34.15 14.23 14.90
N VAL A 485 -35.06 14.98 14.28
CA VAL A 485 -35.68 14.62 13.00
C VAL A 485 -35.24 15.65 11.97
N ASN A 486 -34.67 15.19 10.86
CA ASN A 486 -34.22 16.05 9.77
C ASN A 486 -34.88 15.62 8.47
N TYR A 487 -35.63 16.52 7.85
CA TYR A 487 -36.14 16.36 6.49
C TYR A 487 -35.20 17.08 5.55
N MET A 488 -34.79 16.45 4.45
CA MET A 488 -33.81 16.98 3.51
C MET A 488 -34.28 16.84 2.06
N ALA A 489 -34.03 17.86 1.24
CA ALA A 489 -34.22 17.80 -0.19
C ALA A 489 -33.14 16.89 -0.81
N VAL A 490 -33.55 15.83 -1.51
CA VAL A 490 -32.63 14.99 -2.29
C VAL A 490 -32.59 15.55 -3.71
N ARG A 491 -31.38 15.84 -4.20
CA ARG A 491 -31.15 16.42 -5.53
C ARG A 491 -30.16 15.58 -6.34
N ASP A 492 -30.30 15.60 -7.66
CA ASP A 492 -29.35 14.96 -8.58
C ASP A 492 -28.10 15.83 -8.84
N GLN A 493 -27.17 15.33 -9.66
CA GLN A 493 -25.95 16.07 -10.06
C GLN A 493 -26.22 17.37 -10.82
N HIS A 494 -27.43 17.57 -11.35
CA HIS A 494 -27.87 18.80 -12.03
C HIS A 494 -28.72 19.70 -11.11
N ASN A 495 -28.75 19.41 -9.81
CA ASN A 495 -29.52 20.09 -8.76
C ASN A 495 -31.06 19.95 -8.89
N ASN A 496 -31.56 19.00 -9.69
CA ASN A 496 -32.99 18.72 -9.80
C ASN A 496 -33.50 18.00 -8.54
N TYR A 497 -34.66 18.39 -8.02
CA TYR A 497 -35.31 17.71 -6.90
C TYR A 497 -35.80 16.31 -7.33
N ILE A 498 -35.28 15.26 -6.67
CA ILE A 498 -35.65 13.85 -6.94
C ILE A 498 -36.41 13.18 -5.79
N GLY A 499 -36.51 13.82 -4.62
CA GLY A 499 -37.30 13.37 -3.49
C GLY A 499 -36.98 14.05 -2.16
N THR A 500 -37.61 13.58 -1.09
CA THR A 500 -37.36 13.98 0.30
C THR A 500 -36.82 12.80 1.10
N LEU A 501 -35.71 13.03 1.82
CA LEU A 501 -35.17 12.11 2.82
C LEU A 501 -35.62 12.57 4.21
N GLU A 502 -36.16 11.67 5.02
CA GLU A 502 -36.39 11.85 6.45
C GLU A 502 -35.40 10.98 7.22
N LEU A 503 -34.68 11.60 8.15
CA LEU A 503 -33.79 10.92 9.09
C LEU A 503 -34.27 11.19 10.53
N VAL A 504 -34.43 10.13 11.31
CA VAL A 504 -34.73 10.22 12.76
C VAL A 504 -33.59 9.61 13.54
N GLN A 505 -33.01 10.37 14.47
CA GLN A 505 -31.95 9.89 15.36
C GLN A 505 -32.34 10.08 16.83
N ASP A 506 -32.12 9.03 17.63
CA ASP A 506 -32.18 9.11 19.08
C ASP A 506 -30.92 9.78 19.61
N MET A 507 -31.08 10.92 20.27
CA MET A 507 -29.96 11.75 20.74
C MET A 507 -29.59 11.49 22.20
N GLN A 508 -30.11 10.42 22.83
CA GLN A 508 -29.82 10.10 24.22
C GLN A 508 -28.32 9.84 24.45
N PHE A 509 -27.64 9.15 23.52
CA PHE A 509 -26.21 8.89 23.60
C PHE A 509 -25.38 10.19 23.66
N ALA A 510 -25.76 11.19 22.84
CA ALA A 510 -25.10 12.49 22.82
C ALA A 510 -25.41 13.31 24.10
N LYS A 511 -26.67 13.31 24.55
CA LYS A 511 -27.10 13.95 25.81
C LYS A 511 -26.34 13.41 27.02
N GLU A 512 -26.09 12.09 27.05
CA GLU A 512 -25.29 11.46 28.10
C GLU A 512 -23.79 11.75 27.98
N HIS A 513 -23.22 11.70 26.77
CA HIS A 513 -21.79 11.97 26.55
C HIS A 513 -21.41 13.38 27.03
N PHE A 514 -22.11 14.41 26.54
CA PHE A 514 -21.83 15.80 26.94
C PHE A 514 -22.37 16.15 28.33
N GLY A 515 -23.30 15.36 28.88
CA GLY A 515 -23.78 15.49 30.26
C GLY A 515 -22.74 15.09 31.31
N ARG A 516 -21.76 14.24 30.96
CA ARG A 516 -20.67 13.79 31.85
C ARG A 516 -19.48 14.76 31.92
N SER A 517 -19.43 15.76 31.05
CA SER A 517 -18.34 16.75 30.96
C SER A 517 -18.66 18.06 31.71
N LYS A 518 -19.44 17.98 32.79
CA LYS A 518 -19.88 19.12 33.62
C LYS A 518 -19.62 18.88 35.10
#